data_AF-A0A2D6PX68-F1
#
_entry.id   AF-A0A2D6PX68-F1
#
_cell.length_a   1.000
_cell.length_b   1.000
_cell.length_c   1.000
_cell.angle_alpha   90.00
_cell.angle_beta   90.00
_cell.angle_gamma   90.00
#
_symmetry.space_group_name_H-M   'P 1'
#
loop_
_entity.id
_entity.type
_entity.pdbx_description
1 polymer ?
#
loop_
_entity_poly.entity_id
_entity_poly.type
_entity_poly.pdbx_seq_one_letter_code
_entity_poly.pdbx_strand_id
1 'polypeptide(L)' 'MAVLHPSAQQILEAFPGDQLLPRLLIRDRDGIHGDASRRKVKAQGTEPVRTGREMPMQNACVERVTGTIRREA' A
#
# COMPACT_ATOMS: atom_id res chain seq x y z
N MET A 1 -19.32 -0.08 14.35
CA MET A 1 -19.35 -0.47 12.92
C MET A 1 -18.01 -0.10 12.30
N ALA A 2 -17.22 -1.07 11.85
CA ALA A 2 -15.90 -0.79 11.30
C ALA A 2 -16.05 -0.06 9.96
N VAL A 3 -15.61 1.20 9.90
CA VAL A 3 -15.47 1.93 8.64
C VAL A 3 -14.49 1.13 7.77
N LEU A 4 -14.99 0.60 6.65
CA LEU A 4 -14.17 0.00 5.62
C LEU A 4 -13.24 1.10 5.09
N HIS A 5 -11.96 1.06 5.43
CA HIS A 5 -11.01 2.01 4.86
C HIS A 5 -10.86 1.70 3.36
N PRO A 6 -11.19 2.64 2.44
CA PRO A 6 -11.25 2.38 1.00
C PRO A 6 -9.91 1.95 0.39
N SER A 7 -8.80 2.27 1.04
CA SER A 7 -7.44 1.99 0.53
C SER A 7 -7.12 0.52 0.32
N ALA A 8 -7.75 -0.40 1.06
CA ALA A 8 -7.56 -1.83 0.80
C ALA A 8 -8.08 -2.21 -0.59
N GLN A 9 -9.27 -1.72 -0.91
CA GLN A 9 -9.95 -2.00 -2.16
C GLN A 9 -9.19 -1.37 -3.32
N GLN A 10 -8.71 -0.14 -3.16
CA GLN A 10 -7.88 0.54 -4.16
C GLN A 10 -6.60 -0.26 -4.49
N ILE A 11 -5.96 -0.87 -3.49
CA ILE A 11 -4.79 -1.74 -3.74
C ILE A 11 -5.19 -2.95 -4.59
N LEU A 12 -6.32 -3.60 -4.28
CA LEU A 12 -6.78 -4.76 -5.05
C LEU A 12 -7.19 -4.37 -6.47
N GLU A 13 -7.87 -3.24 -6.63
CA GLU A 13 -8.32 -2.74 -7.94
C GLU A 13 -7.16 -2.28 -8.84
N ALA A 14 -6.02 -1.92 -8.25
CA ALA A 14 -4.81 -1.64 -9.01
C ALA A 14 -4.19 -2.88 -9.68
N PHE A 15 -4.61 -4.09 -9.28
CA PHE A 15 -4.21 -5.38 -9.86
C PHE A 15 -5.45 -6.17 -10.32
N PRO A 16 -6.08 -5.81 -11.44
CA PRO A 16 -7.34 -6.41 -11.86
C PRO A 16 -7.21 -7.87 -12.33
N GLY A 17 -8.17 -8.72 -11.95
CA GLY A 17 -8.39 -10.06 -12.54
C GLY A 17 -7.36 -11.12 -12.15
N ASP A 18 -6.85 -11.85 -13.16
CA ASP A 18 -5.85 -12.93 -13.02
C ASP A 18 -4.42 -12.42 -12.74
N GLN A 19 -4.25 -11.11 -12.64
CA GLN A 19 -2.96 -10.50 -12.42
C GLN A 19 -2.48 -10.77 -10.99
N LEU A 20 -1.34 -11.45 -10.87
CA LEU A 20 -0.78 -11.80 -9.57
C LEU A 20 -0.48 -10.54 -8.77
N LEU A 21 -1.09 -10.42 -7.60
CA LEU A 21 -0.68 -9.41 -6.64
C LEU A 21 0.80 -9.62 -6.27
N PRO A 22 1.53 -8.53 -5.99
CA PRO A 22 2.91 -8.63 -5.58
C PRO A 22 3.05 -9.46 -4.31
N ARG A 23 4.11 -10.26 -4.20
CA ARG A 23 4.35 -11.09 -2.99
C ARG A 23 4.55 -10.24 -1.74
N LEU A 24 5.15 -9.06 -1.89
CA LEU A 24 5.44 -8.12 -0.81
C LEU A 24 4.86 -6.74 -1.15
N LEU A 25 4.23 -6.11 -0.16
CA LEU A 25 3.79 -4.71 -0.25
C LEU A 25 4.56 -3.89 0.78
N ILE A 26 5.53 -3.09 0.32
CA ILE A 26 6.24 -2.12 1.17
C ILE A 26 5.33 -0.92 1.41
N ARG A 27 5.22 -0.49 2.66
CA ARG A 27 4.37 0.63 3.07
C ARG A 27 4.94 1.32 4.29
N ASP A 28 4.62 2.60 4.41
CA ASP A 28 4.89 3.33 5.64
C ASP A 28 3.97 2.87 6.80
N ARG A 29 4.15 3.53 7.94
CA ARG A 29 3.38 3.30 9.16
C ARG A 29 2.17 4.22 9.26
N ASP A 30 1.67 4.75 8.16
CA ASP A 30 0.46 5.57 8.21
C ASP A 30 -0.74 4.78 8.76
N GLY A 31 -1.67 5.49 9.41
CA GLY A 31 -2.90 4.90 9.94
C GLY A 31 -3.92 4.56 8.86
N ILE A 32 -3.72 5.09 7.65
CA ILE A 32 -4.61 5.00 6.49
C ILE A 32 -4.70 3.55 6.02
N HIS A 33 -3.56 2.87 5.92
CA HIS A 33 -3.54 1.44 5.61
C HIS A 33 -3.73 0.57 6.86
N GLY A 34 -4.69 0.88 7.74
CA GLY A 34 -4.92 0.17 9.01
C GLY A 34 -5.11 -1.36 8.91
N ASP A 35 -5.34 -2.01 10.05
CA ASP A 35 -5.34 -3.48 10.15
C ASP A 35 -6.33 -4.18 9.21
N ALA A 36 -7.48 -3.57 8.93
CA ALA A 36 -8.46 -4.11 8.00
C ALA A 36 -7.88 -4.22 6.58
N SER A 37 -7.16 -3.20 6.12
CA SER A 37 -6.50 -3.18 4.81
C SER A 37 -5.39 -4.22 4.73
N ARG A 38 -4.60 -4.34 5.80
CA ARG A 38 -3.56 -5.37 5.91
C ARG A 38 -4.13 -6.79 5.81
N ARG A 39 -5.25 -7.08 6.47
CA ARG A 39 -5.87 -8.42 6.41
C ARG A 39 -6.36 -8.77 5.01
N LYS A 40 -7.00 -7.82 4.33
CA LYS A 40 -7.49 -8.02 2.96
C LYS A 40 -6.36 -8.31 1.97
N VAL A 41 -5.29 -7.52 2.02
CA VAL A 41 -4.11 -7.70 1.15
C VAL A 41 -3.42 -9.04 1.44
N LYS A 42 -3.30 -9.44 2.72
CA LYS A 42 -2.80 -10.79 3.09
C LYS A 42 -3.66 -11.93 2.56
N ALA A 43 -4.98 -11.78 2.59
CA ALA A 43 -5.89 -12.80 2.08
C ALA A 43 -5.75 -13.04 0.56
N GLN A 44 -5.15 -12.09 -0.16
CA GLN A 44 -4.84 -12.19 -1.58
C GLN A 44 -3.40 -12.68 -1.85
N GLY A 45 -2.67 -13.13 -0.82
CA GLY A 45 -1.33 -13.70 -0.95
C GLY A 45 -0.18 -12.68 -0.86
N THR A 46 -0.47 -11.41 -0.58
CA THR A 46 0.53 -10.36 -0.44
C THR A 46 0.89 -10.10 1.01
N GLU A 47 2.18 -10.12 1.36
CA GLU A 47 2.64 -9.79 2.70
C GLU A 47 2.96 -8.29 2.83
N PRO A 48 2.26 -7.53 3.69
CA PRO A 48 2.55 -6.11 3.90
C PRO A 48 3.73 -5.93 4.85
N VAL A 49 4.79 -5.30 4.37
CA VAL A 49 6.03 -5.00 5.09
C VAL A 49 6.03 -3.53 5.48
N ARG A 50 6.14 -3.24 6.78
CA ARG A 50 6.22 -1.88 7.29
C ARG A 50 7.66 -1.38 7.22
N THR A 51 7.85 -0.14 6.76
CA THR A 51 9.14 0.54 6.93
C THR A 51 9.44 0.83 8.41
N GLY A 52 10.71 1.08 8.70
CA GLY A 52 11.18 1.62 9.97
C GLY A 52 10.49 2.96 10.27
N ARG A 53 10.35 3.28 11.57
CA ARG A 53 9.86 4.61 11.96
C ARG A 53 10.86 5.65 11.46
N GLU A 54 10.35 6.73 10.88
CA GLU A 54 11.13 7.91 10.49
C GLU A 54 12.31 7.58 9.55
N MET A 55 12.13 6.57 8.69
CA MET A 55 13.13 6.17 7.68
C MET A 55 12.64 6.47 6.25
N PRO A 56 12.71 7.72 5.77
CA PRO A 56 12.25 8.12 4.43
C PRO A 56 12.90 7.31 3.31
N MET A 57 14.17 6.92 3.49
CA MET A 57 14.94 6.21 2.48
C MET A 57 14.36 4.84 2.11
N GLN A 58 13.63 4.19 3.02
CA GLN A 58 13.02 2.89 2.74
C GLN A 58 11.80 2.98 1.80
N ASN A 59 11.23 4.17 1.62
CA ASN A 59 10.17 4.45 0.65
C ASN A 59 10.64 5.35 -0.52
N ALA A 60 11.96 5.56 -0.68
CA ALA A 60 12.50 6.55 -1.61
C ALA A 60 12.02 6.41 -3.06
N CYS A 61 11.68 5.21 -3.53
CA CYS A 61 11.11 4.99 -4.86
C CYS A 61 9.70 5.60 -4.97
N VAL A 62 8.80 5.24 -4.05
CA VAL A 62 7.42 5.73 -4.00
C VAL A 62 7.38 7.24 -3.78
N GLU A 63 8.23 7.77 -2.91
CA GLU A 63 8.34 9.21 -2.66
C GLU A 63 8.74 9.98 -3.94
N ARG A 64 9.69 9.43 -4.71
CA ARG A 64 10.11 10.02 -5.98
C ARG A 64 9.01 9.99 -7.02
N VAL A 65 8.34 8.85 -7.20
CA VAL A 65 7.23 8.71 -8.14
C VAL A 65 6.09 9.67 -7.79
N THR A 66 5.68 9.70 -6.52
CA THR A 66 4.62 10.60 -6.05
C THR A 66 5.02 12.07 -6.24
N GLY A 67 6.27 12.41 -5.96
CA GLY A 67 6.83 13.74 -6.20
C GLY A 67 6.78 14.14 -7.68
N THR A 68 7.08 13.22 -8.60
CA THR A 68 6.95 13.45 -10.05
C THR A 68 5.48 13.67 -10.43
N ILE A 69 4.58 12.78 -10.02
CA ILE A 69 3.15 12.89 -10.31
C ILE A 69 2.58 14.24 -9.83
N ARG A 70 2.95 14.68 -8.62
CA ARG A 70 2.52 15.98 -8.07
C ARG A 70 3.09 17.19 -8.80
N ARG A 71 4.19 17.05 -9.53
CA ARG A 71 4.80 18.13 -10.33
C ARG A 71 4.24 18.20 -11.75
N GLU A 72 3.78 17.08 -12.27
CA GLU A 72 3.22 16.96 -13.63
C GLU A 72 1.71 17.16 -13.69
N ALA A 73 1.02 17.01 -12.56
CA ALA A 73 -0.39 17.34 -12.38
C ALA A 73 -0.63 18.85 -12.32
#